data_AF-A0A946Y395-F1
#
_entry.id   AF-A0A946Y395-F1
#
_cell.length_a   1.000
_cell.length_b   1.000
_cell.length_c   1.000
_cell.angle_alpha   90.00
_cell.angle_beta   90.00
_cell.angle_gamma   90.00
#
_symmetry.space_group_name_H-M   'P 1'
#
loop_
_entity.id
_entity.type
_entity.pdbx_description
1 polymer ?
#
loop_
_entity_poly.entity_id
_entity_poly.type
_entity_poly.pdbx_seq_one_letter_code
_entity_poly.pdbx_strand_id
1 'polypeptide(L)'
;MKNVKYAKRQTGAALVVGLVLLVVVTVLAISGMNTATTELAMARNDQNYENAFQAAENGLEQALAQGSFDPAIAVNIQQNVTAHESFTATIQYVDETMVPDRAFSLGIGSGVRAHHFAATSVAASKRDAGGGDTDRDAVDTHIQSFYVIGAESPNPFN
;
A
#
# COMPACT_ATOMS: atom_id res chain seq x y z
N MET A 1 67.46 36.12 38.08
CA MET A 1 66.38 36.95 37.49
C MET A 1 65.71 36.12 36.40
N LYS A 2 64.41 35.80 36.52
CA LYS A 2 63.69 34.91 35.59
C LYS A 2 62.98 35.76 34.53
N ASN A 3 63.37 35.62 33.27
CA ASN A 3 62.74 36.30 32.14
C ASN A 3 61.41 35.63 31.78
N VAL A 4 60.31 36.36 31.94
CA VAL A 4 58.98 35.95 31.47
C VAL A 4 58.89 36.28 29.97
N LYS A 5 58.76 35.26 29.12
CA LYS A 5 58.57 35.45 27.68
C LYS A 5 57.09 35.74 27.40
N TYR A 6 56.77 36.89 26.82
CA TYR A 6 55.42 37.22 26.37
C TYR A 6 55.06 36.41 25.12
N ALA A 7 53.89 35.76 25.14
CA ALA A 7 53.37 35.01 24.00
C ALA A 7 53.09 35.94 22.81
N LYS A 8 53.58 35.56 21.62
CA LYS A 8 53.36 36.28 20.35
C LYS A 8 51.86 36.41 20.07
N ARG A 9 51.35 37.63 19.92
CA ARG A 9 49.94 37.91 19.60
C ARG A 9 49.63 37.48 18.16
N GLN A 10 48.76 36.48 17.99
CA GLN A 10 48.24 36.05 16.69
C GLN A 10 47.02 36.90 16.30
N THR A 11 47.25 38.12 15.81
CA THR A 11 46.20 39.00 15.28
C THR A 11 45.86 38.59 13.84
N GLY A 12 44.85 37.75 13.67
CA GLY A 12 44.25 37.42 12.37
C GLY A 12 43.94 35.94 12.15
N ALA A 13 44.81 35.04 12.60
CA ALA A 13 44.65 33.60 12.38
C ALA A 13 43.38 33.03 13.06
N ALA A 14 43.04 33.52 14.26
CA ALA A 14 41.84 33.09 14.98
C ALA A 14 40.54 33.45 14.24
N LEU A 15 40.49 34.62 13.59
CA LEU A 15 39.31 35.04 12.80
C LEU A 15 39.15 34.15 11.55
N VAL A 16 40.25 33.88 10.84
CA VAL A 16 40.24 33.02 9.64
C VAL A 16 39.80 31.60 10.00
N VAL A 17 40.37 31.02 11.06
CA VAL A 17 39.98 29.68 11.52
C VAL A 17 38.52 29.67 11.96
N GLY A 18 38.04 30.71 12.67
CA GLY A 18 36.64 30.83 13.05
C GLY A 18 35.69 30.87 11.86
N LEU A 19 36.03 31.62 10.81
CA LEU A 19 35.23 31.68 9.57
C LEU A 19 35.24 30.36 8.81
N VAL A 20 36.39 29.68 8.72
CA VAL A 20 36.49 28.36 8.09
C VAL A 20 35.65 27.34 8.84
N LEU A 21 35.75 27.30 10.18
CA LEU A 21 34.94 26.41 11.01
C LEU A 21 33.45 26.71 10.89
N LEU A 22 33.07 27.99 10.86
CA LEU A 22 31.67 28.40 10.65
C LEU A 22 31.14 27.86 9.31
N VAL A 23 31.92 28.02 8.23
CA VAL A 23 31.56 27.50 6.89
C VAL A 23 31.44 25.97 6.88
N VAL A 24 32.37 25.27 7.52
CA VAL A 24 32.31 23.79 7.60
C VAL A 24 31.05 23.36 8.34
N VAL A 25 30.75 23.95 9.49
CA VAL A 25 29.55 23.61 10.28
C VAL A 25 28.27 23.94 9.53
N THR A 26 28.19 25.06 8.82
CA THR A 26 27.00 25.41 8.02
C THR A 26 26.79 24.44 6.86
N VAL A 27 27.84 24.04 6.15
CA VAL A 27 27.73 23.04 5.07
C VAL A 27 27.25 21.69 5.63
N LEU A 28 27.81 21.24 6.76
CA LEU A 28 27.37 20.01 7.42
C LEU A 28 25.89 20.10 7.87
N ALA A 29 25.49 21.23 8.45
CA ALA A 29 24.11 21.46 8.87
C ALA A 29 23.13 21.42 7.69
N ILE A 30 23.46 22.10 6.58
CA ILE A 30 22.64 22.11 5.37
C ILE A 30 22.56 20.72 4.73
N SER A 31 23.69 20.00 4.68
CA SER A 31 23.72 18.63 4.18
C SER A 31 22.82 17.69 4.99
N GLY A 32 22.83 17.83 6.31
CA GLY A 32 21.94 17.08 7.21
C GLY A 32 20.46 17.41 6.95
N MET A 33 20.12 18.68 6.84
CA MET A 33 18.74 19.10 6.53
C MET A 33 18.25 18.58 5.18
N ASN A 34 19.08 18.63 4.13
CA ASN A 34 18.74 18.12 2.80
C ASN A 34 18.50 16.59 2.80
N THR A 35 19.21 15.86 3.65
CA THR A 35 18.98 14.42 3.82
C THR A 35 17.64 14.18 4.50
N ALA A 36 17.37 14.89 5.61
CA ALA A 36 16.12 14.79 6.35
C ALA A 36 14.88 15.17 5.51
N THR A 37 14.98 16.17 4.63
CA THR A 37 13.86 16.52 3.73
C THR A 37 13.57 15.42 2.72
N THR A 38 14.60 14.74 2.22
CA THR A 38 14.45 13.62 1.28
C THR A 38 13.84 12.41 1.97
N GLU A 39 14.33 12.06 3.17
CA GLU A 39 13.76 10.98 3.99
C GLU A 39 12.30 11.24 4.33
N LEU A 40 11.93 12.48 4.67
CA LEU A 40 10.54 12.84 4.92
C LEU A 40 9.67 12.73 3.67
N ALA A 41 10.19 13.04 2.49
CA ALA A 41 9.46 12.88 1.24
C ALA A 41 9.20 11.39 0.93
N MET A 42 10.20 10.53 1.12
CA MET A 42 10.04 9.07 0.99
C MET A 42 9.06 8.52 2.01
N ALA A 43 9.20 8.89 3.29
CA ALA A 43 8.27 8.45 4.34
C ALA A 43 6.82 8.85 4.07
N ARG A 44 6.59 10.02 3.45
CA ARG A 44 5.25 10.45 3.02
C ARG A 44 4.72 9.61 1.87
N ASN A 45 5.57 9.24 0.92
CA ASN A 45 5.18 8.38 -0.19
C ASN A 45 4.86 6.96 0.30
N ASP A 46 5.69 6.42 1.18
CA ASP A 46 5.48 5.11 1.81
C ASP A 46 4.19 5.09 2.62
N GLN A 47 3.90 6.14 3.38
CA GLN A 47 2.63 6.26 4.11
C GLN A 47 1.42 6.30 3.16
N ASN A 48 1.53 7.00 2.03
CA ASN A 48 0.41 7.09 1.08
C ASN A 48 0.15 5.74 0.40
N TYR A 49 1.20 4.99 0.08
CA TYR A 49 1.10 3.63 -0.42
C TYR A 49 0.46 2.69 0.61
N GLU A 50 0.91 2.75 1.87
CA GLU A 50 0.36 1.96 2.96
C GLU A 50 -1.13 2.25 3.18
N ASN A 51 -1.54 3.52 3.08
CA ASN A 51 -2.96 3.89 3.14
C ASN A 51 -3.78 3.26 2.01
N ALA A 52 -3.26 3.27 0.78
CA ALA A 52 -3.92 2.63 -0.36
C ALA A 52 -4.01 1.10 -0.14
N PHE A 53 -2.95 0.48 0.36
CA PHE A 53 -2.94 -0.95 0.70
C PHE A 53 -4.00 -1.30 1.75
N GLN A 54 -4.06 -0.56 2.86
CA GLN A 54 -5.06 -0.77 3.90
C GLN A 54 -6.48 -0.54 3.38
N ALA A 55 -6.70 0.45 2.53
CA ALA A 55 -8.00 0.67 1.89
C ALA A 55 -8.39 -0.47 0.93
N ALA A 56 -7.43 -1.05 0.20
CA ALA A 56 -7.67 -2.22 -0.64
C ALA A 56 -8.07 -3.44 0.21
N GLU A 57 -7.38 -3.69 1.31
CA GLU A 57 -7.70 -4.78 2.24
C GLU A 57 -9.08 -4.62 2.87
N ASN A 58 -9.40 -3.41 3.34
CA ASN A 58 -10.74 -3.10 3.85
C ASN A 58 -11.82 -3.36 2.80
N GLY A 59 -11.58 -3.00 1.54
CA GLY A 59 -12.52 -3.28 0.45
C GLY A 59 -12.71 -4.77 0.18
N LEU A 60 -11.62 -5.53 0.24
CA LEU A 60 -11.64 -6.98 0.07
C LEU A 60 -12.42 -7.65 1.21
N GLU A 61 -12.14 -7.27 2.46
CA GLU A 61 -12.84 -7.77 3.65
C GLU A 61 -14.33 -7.45 3.57
N GLN A 62 -14.71 -6.23 3.19
CA GLN A 62 -16.11 -5.86 3.02
C GLN A 62 -16.81 -6.67 1.91
N ALA A 63 -16.15 -6.91 0.79
CA ALA A 63 -16.70 -7.71 -0.29
C ALA A 63 -16.92 -9.16 0.12
N LEU A 64 -15.94 -9.75 0.83
CA LEU A 64 -16.05 -11.11 1.35
C LEU A 64 -17.11 -11.22 2.46
N ALA A 65 -17.24 -10.21 3.32
CA ALA A 65 -18.20 -10.17 4.41
C ALA A 65 -19.67 -10.14 3.95
N GLN A 66 -19.95 -9.71 2.72
CA GLN A 66 -21.29 -9.80 2.14
C GLN A 66 -21.75 -11.26 1.94
N GLY A 67 -20.80 -12.19 1.79
CA GLY A 67 -21.08 -13.63 1.61
C GLY A 67 -21.90 -13.98 0.36
N SER A 68 -22.04 -13.05 -0.59
CA SER A 68 -22.78 -13.25 -1.83
C SER A 68 -21.87 -13.82 -2.91
N PHE A 69 -21.79 -15.13 -2.98
CA PHE A 69 -20.97 -15.85 -3.97
C PHE A 69 -21.88 -16.55 -5.00
N ASP A 70 -22.24 -15.83 -6.06
CA ASP A 70 -23.12 -16.32 -7.12
C ASP A 70 -22.37 -16.39 -8.46
N PRO A 71 -22.32 -17.55 -9.15
CA PRO A 71 -21.75 -17.67 -10.48
C PRO A 71 -22.34 -16.72 -11.53
N ALA A 72 -23.60 -16.30 -11.36
CA ALA A 72 -24.33 -15.47 -12.30
C ALA A 72 -24.24 -13.96 -12.01
N ILE A 73 -23.83 -13.56 -10.80
CA ILE A 73 -23.85 -12.17 -10.34
C ILE A 73 -22.51 -11.81 -9.71
N ALA A 74 -21.81 -10.85 -10.33
CA ALA A 74 -20.60 -10.28 -9.73
C ALA A 74 -20.98 -9.31 -8.61
N VAL A 75 -20.24 -9.36 -7.50
CA VAL A 75 -20.30 -8.34 -6.45
C VAL A 75 -19.45 -7.16 -6.89
N ASN A 76 -19.96 -5.94 -6.75
CA ASN A 76 -19.20 -4.71 -6.94
C ASN A 76 -19.54 -3.74 -5.80
N ILE A 77 -18.53 -3.34 -5.04
CA ILE A 77 -18.63 -2.39 -3.95
C ILE A 77 -17.66 -1.27 -4.24
N GLN A 78 -18.17 -0.04 -4.28
CA GLN A 78 -17.33 1.14 -4.37
C GLN A 78 -17.64 2.05 -3.18
N GLN A 79 -16.60 2.45 -2.47
CA GLN A 79 -16.75 3.33 -1.31
C GLN A 79 -15.61 4.34 -1.22
N ASN A 80 -15.96 5.55 -0.83
CA ASN A 80 -15.01 6.54 -0.32
C ASN A 80 -14.87 6.33 1.18
N VAL A 81 -13.71 5.85 1.63
CA VAL A 81 -13.40 5.66 3.06
C VAL A 81 -13.23 7.02 3.73
N THR A 82 -12.55 7.93 3.04
CA THR A 82 -12.32 9.32 3.43
C THR A 82 -12.47 10.21 2.20
N ALA A 83 -12.33 11.53 2.34
CA ALA A 83 -12.25 12.46 1.20
C ALA A 83 -11.08 12.17 0.24
N HIS A 84 -10.05 11.46 0.72
CA HIS A 84 -8.80 11.18 0.02
C HIS A 84 -8.62 9.71 -0.34
N GLU A 85 -9.44 8.83 0.21
CA GLU A 85 -9.24 7.38 0.12
C GLU A 85 -10.51 6.72 -0.39
N SER A 86 -10.36 5.87 -1.39
CA SER A 86 -11.46 5.14 -1.99
C SER A 86 -11.01 3.75 -2.37
N PHE A 87 -11.94 2.81 -2.40
CA PHE A 87 -11.72 1.49 -2.96
C PHE A 87 -12.90 1.07 -3.84
N THR A 88 -12.59 0.19 -4.79
CA THR A 88 -13.55 -0.56 -5.59
C THR A 88 -13.19 -2.04 -5.46
N ALA A 89 -14.05 -2.79 -4.77
CA ALA A 89 -13.91 -4.22 -4.59
C ALA A 89 -14.92 -4.98 -5.45
N THR A 90 -14.45 -6.06 -6.05
CA THR A 90 -15.25 -6.90 -6.94
C THR A 90 -15.04 -8.36 -6.59
N ILE A 91 -16.08 -9.18 -6.71
CA ILE A 91 -15.98 -10.63 -6.66
C ILE A 91 -16.60 -11.17 -7.93
N GLN A 92 -15.80 -11.88 -8.72
CA GLN A 92 -16.21 -12.43 -9.99
C GLN A 92 -16.02 -13.95 -9.99
N TYR A 93 -17.02 -14.64 -10.53
CA TYR A 93 -16.93 -16.06 -10.83
C TYR A 93 -15.96 -16.32 -11.99
N VAL A 94 -15.12 -17.35 -11.85
CA VAL A 94 -14.10 -17.72 -12.82
C VAL A 94 -14.50 -18.99 -13.55
N ASP A 95 -14.60 -20.10 -12.83
CA ASP A 95 -14.93 -21.42 -13.39
C ASP A 95 -15.41 -22.39 -12.30
N GLU A 96 -15.77 -23.61 -12.73
CA GLU A 96 -16.10 -24.72 -11.84
C GLU A 96 -15.16 -25.91 -12.10
N THR A 97 -14.81 -26.63 -11.04
CA THR A 97 -13.93 -27.81 -11.11
C THR A 97 -14.49 -28.96 -10.28
N MET A 98 -13.97 -30.16 -10.51
CA MET A 98 -14.34 -31.34 -9.73
C MET A 98 -13.76 -31.26 -8.31
N VAL A 99 -14.57 -31.63 -7.32
CA VAL A 99 -14.12 -31.75 -5.92
C VAL A 99 -13.50 -33.14 -5.69
N PRO A 100 -12.32 -33.24 -5.07
CA PRO A 100 -11.71 -34.53 -4.73
C PRO A 100 -12.54 -35.35 -3.74
N ASP A 101 -12.54 -36.68 -3.90
CA ASP A 101 -13.38 -37.66 -3.21
C ASP A 101 -13.28 -37.69 -1.66
N ARG A 102 -12.26 -37.03 -1.11
CA ARG A 102 -12.00 -36.92 0.34
C ARG A 102 -12.41 -35.57 0.95
N ALA A 103 -12.87 -34.62 0.14
CA ALA A 103 -13.36 -33.33 0.58
C ALA A 103 -14.89 -33.34 0.53
N PHE A 104 -15.53 -33.54 1.69
CA PHE A 104 -16.99 -33.63 1.92
C PHE A 104 -17.69 -34.89 1.39
N SER A 105 -18.69 -35.38 2.14
CA SER A 105 -19.20 -36.78 2.18
C SER A 105 -19.95 -37.29 0.94
N LEU A 106 -19.77 -36.65 -0.22
CA LEU A 106 -20.56 -36.91 -1.42
C LEU A 106 -19.71 -37.44 -2.59
N GLY A 107 -18.40 -37.25 -2.58
CA GLY A 107 -17.51 -37.88 -3.54
C GLY A 107 -17.70 -37.43 -5.01
N ILE A 108 -16.88 -37.97 -5.88
CA ILE A 108 -16.91 -37.66 -7.33
C ILE A 108 -18.21 -38.19 -7.95
N GLY A 109 -18.96 -37.33 -8.66
CA GLY A 109 -20.18 -37.71 -9.37
C GLY A 109 -21.49 -37.55 -8.57
N SER A 110 -21.45 -36.96 -7.36
CA SER A 110 -22.64 -36.69 -6.56
C SER A 110 -23.31 -35.32 -6.84
N GLY A 111 -23.07 -34.73 -8.02
CA GLY A 111 -23.68 -33.46 -8.42
C GLY A 111 -23.18 -32.24 -7.63
N VAL A 112 -21.92 -32.27 -7.18
CA VAL A 112 -21.26 -31.15 -6.48
C VAL A 112 -20.03 -30.70 -7.26
N ARG A 113 -19.75 -29.40 -7.30
CA ARG A 113 -18.59 -28.76 -7.95
C ARG A 113 -17.97 -27.69 -7.05
N ALA A 114 -16.69 -27.41 -7.26
CA ALA A 114 -15.99 -26.27 -6.67
C ALA A 114 -16.09 -25.08 -7.62
N HIS A 115 -16.81 -24.04 -7.21
CA HIS A 115 -16.97 -22.78 -7.93
C HIS A 115 -15.86 -21.83 -7.51
N HIS A 116 -14.99 -21.42 -8.43
CA HIS A 116 -13.87 -20.53 -8.17
C HIS A 116 -14.28 -19.07 -8.35
N PHE A 117 -13.82 -18.24 -7.43
CA PHE A 117 -14.05 -16.81 -7.41
C PHE A 117 -12.72 -16.07 -7.29
N ALA A 118 -12.62 -14.94 -7.99
CA ALA A 118 -11.55 -13.98 -7.82
C ALA A 118 -12.14 -12.71 -7.19
N ALA A 119 -11.71 -12.42 -5.98
CA ALA A 119 -11.99 -11.15 -5.32
C ALA A 119 -10.84 -10.18 -5.61
N THR A 120 -11.15 -9.04 -6.21
CA THR A 120 -10.18 -7.99 -6.56
C THR A 120 -10.62 -6.68 -5.94
N SER A 121 -9.76 -6.09 -5.12
CA SER A 121 -9.95 -4.77 -4.53
C SER A 121 -8.89 -3.82 -5.05
N VAL A 122 -9.31 -2.73 -5.68
CA VAL A 122 -8.45 -1.65 -6.16
C VAL A 122 -8.72 -0.43 -5.30
N ALA A 123 -7.71 0.09 -4.63
CA ALA A 123 -7.84 1.28 -3.80
C ALA A 123 -6.88 2.37 -4.23
N ALA A 124 -7.30 3.61 -3.99
CA ALA A 124 -6.53 4.80 -4.27
C ALA A 124 -6.48 5.69 -3.03
N SER A 125 -5.28 6.17 -2.71
CA SER A 125 -5.03 7.25 -1.76
C SER A 125 -4.53 8.48 -2.53
N LYS A 126 -5.39 9.50 -2.60
CA LYS A 126 -5.19 10.71 -3.39
C LYS A 126 -4.97 11.92 -2.50
N ARG A 127 -3.99 12.75 -2.86
CA ARG A 127 -3.77 14.03 -2.15
C ARG A 127 -4.89 15.03 -2.41
N ASP A 128 -5.40 15.09 -3.64
CA ASP A 128 -6.51 15.96 -3.99
C ASP A 128 -7.83 15.19 -3.97
N ALA A 129 -8.72 15.59 -3.05
CA ALA A 129 -10.08 15.06 -2.97
C ALA A 129 -10.92 15.45 -4.20
N GLY A 130 -10.50 16.47 -4.97
CA GLY A 130 -11.14 16.92 -6.20
C GLY A 130 -10.93 15.99 -7.41
N GLY A 131 -10.15 14.92 -7.26
CA GLY A 131 -9.98 13.87 -8.27
C GLY A 131 -8.87 14.10 -9.28
N GLY A 132 -8.11 15.20 -9.18
CA GLY A 132 -6.92 15.42 -10.00
C GLY A 132 -5.76 14.52 -9.55
N ASP A 133 -5.13 13.84 -10.50
CA ASP A 133 -3.98 13.00 -10.21
C ASP A 133 -2.76 13.87 -9.85
N THR A 134 -2.10 13.53 -8.74
CA THR A 134 -0.91 14.21 -8.25
C THR A 134 0.33 13.32 -8.32
N ASP A 135 1.51 13.93 -8.21
CA ASP A 135 2.81 13.23 -8.15
C ASP A 135 2.99 12.35 -6.90
N ARG A 136 2.02 12.39 -5.98
CA ARG A 136 2.06 11.73 -4.67
C ARG A 136 0.84 10.87 -4.42
N ASP A 137 0.04 10.59 -5.44
CA ASP A 137 -1.07 9.65 -5.31
C ASP A 137 -0.53 8.23 -5.31
N ALA A 138 -1.23 7.34 -4.62
CA ALA A 138 -0.91 5.92 -4.57
C ALA A 138 -2.13 5.11 -4.95
N VAL A 139 -1.91 4.02 -5.67
CA VAL A 139 -2.92 3.04 -6.02
C VAL A 139 -2.35 1.68 -5.67
N ASP A 140 -3.17 0.86 -5.03
CA ASP A 140 -2.83 -0.51 -4.71
C ASP A 140 -3.95 -1.45 -5.15
N THR A 141 -3.60 -2.68 -5.49
CA THR A 141 -4.55 -3.70 -5.96
C THR A 141 -4.26 -5.01 -5.27
N HIS A 142 -5.22 -5.50 -4.50
CA HIS A 142 -5.16 -6.80 -3.86
C HIS A 142 -6.13 -7.77 -4.52
N ILE A 143 -5.64 -8.96 -4.83
CA ILE A 143 -6.41 -10.05 -5.41
C ILE A 143 -6.31 -11.27 -4.51
N GLN A 144 -7.45 -11.85 -4.16
CA GLN A 144 -7.54 -13.12 -3.46
C GLN A 144 -8.48 -14.05 -4.23
N SER A 145 -8.05 -15.30 -4.42
CA SER A 145 -8.88 -16.34 -5.02
C SER A 145 -9.30 -17.36 -3.98
N PHE A 146 -10.55 -17.81 -4.09
CA PHE A 146 -11.11 -18.86 -3.24
C PHE A 146 -12.12 -19.66 -4.05
N TYR A 147 -12.56 -20.79 -3.50
CA TYR A 147 -13.65 -21.56 -4.09
C TYR A 147 -14.71 -21.87 -3.05
N VAL A 148 -15.95 -21.97 -3.52
CA VAL A 148 -17.10 -22.41 -2.72
C VAL A 148 -17.61 -23.71 -3.31
N ILE A 149 -17.91 -24.68 -2.44
CA ILE A 149 -18.45 -25.97 -2.86
C ILE A 149 -19.98 -25.85 -2.89
N GLY A 150 -20.58 -26.18 -4.03
CA GLY A 150 -22.02 -26.08 -4.25
C GLY A 150 -22.53 -27.13 -5.24
N ALA A 151 -23.84 -27.11 -5.49
CA ALA A 151 -24.44 -27.98 -6.50
C ALA A 151 -23.82 -27.71 -7.89
N GLU A 152 -23.74 -28.77 -8.70
CA GLU A 152 -23.33 -28.68 -10.09
C GLU A 152 -24.27 -27.77 -10.88
N SER A 153 -23.68 -26.90 -11.70
CA SER A 153 -24.43 -26.03 -12.59
C SER A 153 -25.24 -26.87 -13.59
N PRO A 154 -26.51 -26.52 -13.91
CA PRO A 154 -27.28 -27.25 -14.89
C PRO A 154 -26.54 -27.29 -16.23
N ASN A 155 -26.22 -28.49 -16.72
CA ASN A 155 -25.53 -28.65 -17.99
C ASN A 155 -26.48 -28.17 -19.12
N PRO A 156 -26.12 -27.15 -19.93
CA PRO A 156 -27.00 -26.62 -20.97
C PRO A 156 -27.28 -27.60 -22.14
N PHE A 157 -26.78 -28.83 -22.06
CA PHE A 157 -26.88 -29.87 -23.10
C PHE A 157 -27.65 -31.13 -22.67
N ASN A 158 -28.43 -31.09 -21.59
CA ASN A 158 -29.35 -32.17 -21.21
C ASN A 158 -30.77 -31.64 -21.02
#